data_AF-A0A7V6NI19-F1
#
_entry.id   AF-A0A7V6NI19-F1
#
_cell.length_a   1.000
_cell.length_b   1.000
_cell.length_c   1.000
_cell.angle_alpha   90.00
_cell.angle_beta   90.00
_cell.angle_gamma   90.00
#
_symmetry.space_group_name_H-M   'P 1'
#
loop_
_entity.id
_entity.type
_entity.pdbx_description
1 polymer ?
#
loop_
_entity_poly.entity_id
_entity_poly.type
_entity_poly.pdbx_seq_one_letter_code
_entity_poly.pdbx_strand_id
1 'polypeptide(L)'
;MEFSENIPAWVDKGYSHLWNSFGTKEFRIKDAARALEKQAADTKTKPPALLSRLRKVGLLNVRPDESDARKKIYSLISKEEWIEAFLSVPDQELTRDELTRILKRAADIIRTRVDYKFIVIPLFLKCISDKWEDETKTAYREALKDGFTEEEACIEAKKAMYHSFDLPEEYLWDNIRKDTETLPETFSRALKDIATRNPELKDVFDTVDFVQFTKNRENVEILRQLVELFSEKKLTHVSPDILGDAYEWLLQYFAPQKAKEGEVYTPREVIQLLVEILEPRPGESVYDPASASNGMLITAHKHVVE
;
A
#
# COMPACT_ATOMS: atom_id res chain seq x y z
N MET A 1 18.25 4.67 2.08
CA MET A 1 17.44 4.48 0.88
C MET A 1 18.02 5.38 -0.19
N GLU A 2 19.30 5.13 -0.50
CA GLU A 2 19.77 5.39 -1.84
C GLU A 2 18.64 5.00 -2.79
N PHE A 3 18.35 5.87 -3.76
CA PHE A 3 17.33 5.77 -4.80
C PHE A 3 17.31 4.42 -5.57
N SER A 4 18.19 3.49 -5.22
CA SER A 4 18.58 2.24 -5.87
C SER A 4 17.64 1.04 -5.61
N GLU A 5 16.80 1.04 -4.57
CA GLU A 5 16.08 -0.20 -4.21
C GLU A 5 14.80 -0.47 -5.02
N ASN A 6 14.14 0.55 -5.60
CA ASN A 6 12.94 0.35 -6.45
C ASN A 6 13.17 0.63 -7.94
N ILE A 7 14.28 1.28 -8.28
CA ILE A 7 14.71 1.56 -9.65
C ILE A 7 15.89 0.61 -9.95
N PRO A 8 15.74 -0.36 -10.87
CA PRO A 8 16.85 -1.25 -11.22
C PRO A 8 18.12 -0.46 -11.53
N ALA A 9 19.28 -0.89 -11.05
CA ALA A 9 20.54 -0.13 -11.19
C ALA A 9 20.85 0.33 -12.63
N TRP A 10 20.43 -0.44 -13.64
CA TRP A 10 20.57 -0.07 -15.05
C TRP A 10 19.70 1.13 -15.48
N VAL A 11 18.55 1.33 -14.82
CA VAL A 11 17.62 2.44 -15.06
C VAL A 11 18.14 3.72 -14.42
N ASP A 12 18.64 3.67 -13.19
CA ASP A 12 19.21 4.84 -12.51
C ASP A 12 20.51 5.31 -13.20
N LYS A 13 21.36 4.37 -13.62
CA LYS A 13 22.51 4.67 -14.49
C LYS A 13 22.05 5.31 -15.80
N GLY A 14 21.01 4.75 -16.43
CA GLY A 14 20.42 5.30 -17.65
C GLY A 14 19.84 6.70 -17.48
N TYR A 15 19.16 6.97 -16.36
CA TYR A 15 18.65 8.29 -16.00
C TYR A 15 19.79 9.30 -15.88
N SER A 16 20.83 8.96 -15.12
CA SER A 16 21.99 9.84 -14.90
C SER A 16 22.66 10.24 -16.23
N HIS A 17 22.79 9.30 -17.17
CA HIS A 17 23.33 9.59 -18.50
C HIS A 17 22.45 10.54 -19.32
N LEU A 18 21.13 10.32 -19.30
CA LEU A 18 20.19 11.21 -19.99
C LEU A 18 20.14 12.59 -19.31
N TRP A 19 20.21 12.64 -17.98
CA TRP A 19 20.22 13.87 -17.19
C TRP A 19 21.44 14.72 -17.50
N ASN A 20 22.63 14.13 -17.55
CA ASN A 20 23.86 14.82 -17.95
C ASN A 20 23.82 15.37 -19.38
N SER A 21 23.01 14.77 -20.26
CA SER A 21 22.92 15.15 -21.67
C SER A 21 21.83 16.20 -21.94
N PHE A 22 20.70 16.10 -21.24
CA PHE A 22 19.49 16.86 -21.55
C PHE A 22 19.00 17.70 -20.37
N GLY A 23 19.25 17.30 -19.13
CA GLY A 23 18.60 17.89 -17.95
C GLY A 23 17.08 17.90 -18.13
N THR A 24 16.46 19.07 -17.96
CA THR A 24 15.03 19.29 -18.19
C THR A 24 14.65 19.56 -19.65
N LYS A 25 15.61 19.60 -20.58
CA LYS A 25 15.34 19.90 -22.00
C LYS A 25 14.60 18.76 -22.68
N GLU A 26 13.78 19.13 -23.66
CA GLU A 26 13.05 18.18 -24.49
C GLU A 26 13.98 17.44 -25.46
N PHE A 27 13.76 16.14 -25.61
CA PHE A 27 14.51 15.28 -26.53
C PHE A 27 13.61 14.24 -27.20
N ARG A 28 14.09 13.66 -28.31
CA ARG A 28 13.41 12.57 -29.01
C ARG A 28 14.11 11.25 -28.73
N ILE A 29 13.43 10.15 -29.06
CA ILE A 29 13.98 8.80 -28.87
C ILE A 29 15.32 8.58 -29.59
N LYS A 30 15.54 9.24 -30.73
CA LYS A 30 16.81 9.18 -31.48
C LYS A 30 17.94 9.91 -30.74
N ASP A 31 17.62 10.99 -30.05
CA ASP A 31 18.59 11.77 -29.27
C ASP A 31 18.98 11.00 -28.00
N ALA A 32 18.00 10.37 -27.34
CA ALA A 32 18.25 9.46 -26.23
C ALA A 32 19.17 8.28 -26.63
N ALA A 33 18.93 7.68 -27.80
CA ALA A 33 19.79 6.62 -28.32
C ALA A 33 21.25 7.10 -28.50
N ARG A 34 21.45 8.27 -29.11
CA ARG A 34 22.79 8.86 -29.31
C ARG A 34 23.48 9.21 -28.00
N ALA A 35 22.74 9.71 -27.01
CA ALA A 35 23.29 10.04 -25.70
C ALA A 35 23.75 8.79 -24.95
N LEU A 36 22.98 7.71 -25.03
CA LEU A 36 23.30 6.43 -24.40
C LEU A 36 24.44 5.67 -25.12
N GLU A 37 24.56 5.83 -26.44
CA GLU A 37 25.67 5.25 -27.24
C GLU A 37 27.02 5.92 -26.96
N LYS A 38 27.04 7.24 -26.68
CA LYS A 38 28.29 8.01 -26.48
C LYS A 38 29.04 7.68 -25.18
N GLN A 39 28.42 6.98 -24.23
CA GLN A 39 29.00 6.72 -22.90
C GLN A 39 28.96 5.25 -22.43
N ALA A 40 28.46 4.31 -23.23
CA ALA A 40 28.35 2.90 -22.80
C ALA A 40 29.29 1.97 -23.57
N ALA A 41 30.32 1.48 -22.87
CA ALA A 41 31.03 0.24 -23.16
C ALA A 41 30.24 -1.01 -22.69
N ASP A 42 28.97 -0.87 -22.29
CA ASP A 42 28.15 -1.97 -21.78
C ASP A 42 26.80 -2.05 -22.51
N THR A 43 26.75 -3.00 -23.44
CA THR A 43 25.85 -3.07 -24.58
C THR A 43 24.53 -3.78 -24.24
N LYS A 44 23.71 -3.27 -23.31
CA LYS A 44 22.40 -3.91 -23.00
C LYS A 44 21.19 -2.99 -22.78
N THR A 45 21.37 -1.67 -22.60
CA THR A 45 20.25 -0.78 -22.29
C THR A 45 19.53 -0.31 -23.56
N LYS A 46 18.37 -0.90 -23.87
CA LYS A 46 17.54 -0.45 -25.00
C LYS A 46 16.82 0.87 -24.65
N PRO A 47 16.99 1.97 -25.42
CA PRO A 47 16.36 3.26 -25.12
C PRO A 47 14.84 3.21 -24.93
N PRO A 48 14.05 2.44 -25.72
CA PRO A 48 12.62 2.31 -25.50
C PRO A 48 12.26 1.69 -24.14
N ALA A 49 13.03 0.71 -23.69
CA ALA A 49 12.80 0.04 -22.41
C ALA A 49 13.15 0.95 -21.23
N LEU A 50 14.25 1.70 -21.33
CA LEU A 50 14.65 2.69 -20.35
C LEU A 50 13.59 3.79 -20.21
N LEU A 51 13.20 4.44 -21.32
CA LEU A 51 12.22 5.53 -21.30
C LEU A 51 10.85 5.06 -20.81
N SER A 52 10.43 3.84 -21.18
CA SER A 52 9.21 3.22 -20.65
C SER A 52 9.27 3.05 -19.12
N ARG A 53 10.42 2.60 -18.59
CA ARG A 53 10.60 2.41 -17.16
C ARG A 53 10.69 3.75 -16.41
N LEU A 54 11.42 4.72 -16.95
CA LEU A 54 11.50 6.09 -16.39
C LEU A 54 10.13 6.76 -16.33
N ARG A 55 9.29 6.58 -17.36
CA ARG A 55 7.90 7.05 -17.33
C ARG A 55 7.08 6.35 -16.24
N LYS A 56 7.21 5.02 -16.09
CA LYS A 56 6.48 4.26 -15.07
C LYS A 56 6.83 4.68 -13.64
N VAL A 57 8.09 5.06 -13.40
CA VAL A 57 8.54 5.55 -12.08
C VAL A 57 8.31 7.05 -11.90
N GLY A 58 7.76 7.74 -12.90
CA GLY A 58 7.42 9.17 -12.81
C GLY A 58 8.57 10.14 -13.07
N LEU A 59 9.76 9.67 -13.48
CA LEU A 59 10.93 10.52 -13.78
C LEU A 59 10.96 11.07 -15.22
N LEU A 60 9.91 10.82 -16.02
CA LEU A 60 9.88 11.17 -17.44
C LEU A 60 8.48 11.57 -17.90
N ASN A 61 8.36 12.79 -18.41
CA ASN A 61 7.18 13.29 -19.10
C ASN A 61 7.21 12.92 -20.58
N VAL A 62 6.03 12.62 -21.14
CA VAL A 62 5.88 12.23 -22.55
C VAL A 62 4.68 12.94 -23.15
N ARG A 63 4.91 13.73 -24.20
CA ARG A 63 3.85 14.41 -24.96
C ARG A 63 3.94 14.11 -26.46
N PRO A 64 2.81 14.13 -27.20
CA PRO A 64 2.86 14.06 -28.66
C PRO A 64 3.49 15.32 -29.25
N ASP A 65 4.19 15.18 -30.38
CA ASP A 65 4.72 16.30 -31.16
C ASP A 65 3.57 17.04 -31.84
N GLU A 66 3.51 18.36 -31.70
CA GLU A 66 2.46 19.23 -32.26
C GLU A 66 2.40 19.18 -33.79
N SER A 67 3.50 18.83 -34.44
CA SER A 67 3.62 18.76 -35.90
C SER A 67 3.44 17.35 -36.48
N ASP A 68 3.51 16.30 -35.66
CA ASP A 68 3.26 14.91 -36.06
C ASP A 68 2.88 14.06 -34.84
N ALA A 69 1.59 13.83 -34.64
CA ALA A 69 1.05 13.10 -33.48
C ALA A 69 1.59 11.66 -33.32
N ARG A 70 2.26 11.10 -34.34
CA ARG A 70 2.93 9.79 -34.26
C ARG A 70 4.30 9.85 -33.58
N LYS A 71 4.86 11.05 -33.40
CA LYS A 71 6.14 11.28 -32.74
C LYS A 71 5.91 11.73 -31.30
N LYS A 72 6.83 11.34 -30.43
CA LYS A 72 6.80 11.65 -28.99
C LYS A 72 7.99 12.51 -28.62
N ILE A 73 7.72 13.50 -27.79
CA ILE A 73 8.70 14.37 -27.15
C ILE A 73 8.79 13.95 -25.68
N TYR A 74 10.01 13.85 -25.19
CA TYR A 74 10.33 13.40 -23.84
C TYR A 74 11.03 14.54 -23.08
N SER A 75 10.72 14.71 -21.79
CA SER A 75 11.48 15.57 -20.88
C SER A 75 11.66 14.85 -19.55
N LEU A 76 12.87 14.95 -18.96
CA LEU A 76 13.16 14.36 -17.66
C LEU A 76 12.60 15.28 -16.58
N ILE A 77 12.13 14.67 -15.49
CA ILE A 77 11.80 15.36 -14.25
C ILE A 77 13.04 15.25 -13.35
N SER A 78 13.39 16.35 -12.68
CA SER A 78 14.52 16.34 -11.74
C SER A 78 14.22 15.43 -10.56
N LYS A 79 15.25 14.88 -9.90
CA LYS A 79 15.01 14.06 -8.70
C LYS A 79 14.34 14.91 -7.62
N GLU A 80 14.69 16.19 -7.51
CA GLU A 80 14.11 17.15 -6.59
C GLU A 80 12.62 17.41 -6.89
N GLU A 81 12.26 17.75 -8.13
CA GLU A 81 10.87 17.95 -8.56
C GLU A 81 10.03 16.68 -8.43
N TRP A 82 10.65 15.52 -8.71
CA TRP A 82 9.99 14.23 -8.55
C TRP A 82 9.75 13.89 -7.08
N ILE A 83 10.73 14.15 -6.21
CA ILE A 83 10.59 14.02 -4.76
C ILE A 83 9.50 14.97 -4.28
N GLU A 84 9.52 16.24 -4.68
CA GLU A 84 8.47 17.20 -4.35
C GLU A 84 7.11 16.70 -4.83
N ALA A 85 6.96 16.23 -6.07
CA ALA A 85 5.72 15.66 -6.60
C ALA A 85 5.28 14.39 -5.87
N PHE A 86 6.22 13.51 -5.51
CA PHE A 86 5.96 12.29 -4.74
C PHE A 86 5.54 12.59 -3.30
N LEU A 87 6.10 13.66 -2.72
CA LEU A 87 5.80 14.14 -1.38
C LEU A 87 4.55 15.05 -1.32
N SER A 88 4.12 15.62 -2.45
CA SER A 88 3.01 16.58 -2.56
C SER A 88 1.74 16.01 -3.19
N VAL A 89 1.66 14.69 -3.42
CA VAL A 89 0.38 14.04 -3.76
C VAL A 89 -0.63 14.45 -2.68
N PRO A 90 -1.70 15.18 -3.01
CA PRO A 90 -2.72 15.50 -2.03
C PRO A 90 -3.33 14.17 -1.58
N ASP A 91 -3.22 13.87 -0.30
CA ASP A 91 -4.00 12.80 0.33
C ASP A 91 -5.48 13.11 0.10
N GLN A 92 -6.08 12.43 -0.86
CA GLN A 92 -7.51 12.24 -0.79
C GLN A 92 -7.76 11.24 0.32
N GLU A 93 -8.14 11.74 1.50
CA GLU A 93 -8.65 10.90 2.58
C GLU A 93 -9.77 10.02 2.03
N LEU A 94 -9.59 8.71 2.11
CA LEU A 94 -10.60 7.76 1.68
C LEU A 94 -11.82 7.90 2.60
N THR A 95 -12.98 8.19 2.01
CA THR A 95 -14.21 8.31 2.77
C THR A 95 -14.77 6.94 3.17
N ARG A 96 -15.58 6.90 4.24
CA ARG A 96 -16.32 5.69 4.66
C ARG A 96 -17.11 5.06 3.50
N ASP A 97 -17.78 5.89 2.71
CA ASP A 97 -18.59 5.45 1.57
C ASP A 97 -17.74 4.83 0.46
N GLU A 98 -16.56 5.37 0.18
CA GLU A 98 -15.65 4.82 -0.81
C GLU A 98 -15.10 3.47 -0.37
N LEU A 99 -14.63 3.35 0.88
CA LEU A 99 -14.17 2.06 1.40
C LEU A 99 -15.28 1.02 1.38
N THR A 100 -16.50 1.40 1.78
CA THR A 100 -17.68 0.52 1.73
C THR A 100 -17.98 0.05 0.30
N ARG A 101 -17.82 0.92 -0.72
CA ARG A 101 -18.00 0.53 -2.13
C ARG A 101 -16.92 -0.45 -2.59
N ILE A 102 -15.67 -0.24 -2.20
CA ILE A 102 -14.57 -1.16 -2.48
C ILE A 102 -14.89 -2.52 -1.85
N LEU A 103 -15.32 -2.55 -0.59
CA LEU A 103 -15.67 -3.79 0.10
C LEU A 103 -16.86 -4.52 -0.51
N LYS A 104 -17.90 -3.79 -0.97
CA LYS A 104 -19.01 -4.39 -1.71
C LYS A 104 -18.52 -5.08 -2.99
N ARG A 105 -17.66 -4.41 -3.76
CA ARG A 105 -17.05 -5.02 -4.96
C ARG A 105 -16.19 -6.23 -4.61
N ALA A 106 -15.44 -6.19 -3.50
CA ALA A 106 -14.67 -7.33 -3.02
C ALA A 106 -15.59 -8.52 -2.65
N ALA A 107 -16.70 -8.23 -1.97
CA ALA A 107 -17.70 -9.23 -1.62
C ALA A 107 -18.37 -9.84 -2.87
N ASP A 108 -18.60 -9.04 -3.90
CA ASP A 108 -19.14 -9.50 -5.19
C ASP A 108 -18.14 -10.39 -5.96
N ILE A 109 -16.83 -10.13 -5.84
CA ILE A 109 -15.79 -10.98 -6.43
C ILE A 109 -15.86 -12.39 -5.82
N ILE A 110 -15.98 -12.50 -4.49
CA ILE A 110 -15.96 -13.79 -3.81
C ILE A 110 -17.34 -14.47 -3.69
N ARG A 111 -18.43 -13.73 -3.95
CA ARG A 111 -19.82 -14.21 -4.01
C ARG A 111 -20.25 -15.07 -2.81
N THR A 112 -19.76 -14.77 -1.61
CA THR A 112 -20.00 -15.57 -0.38
C THR A 112 -19.63 -17.05 -0.47
N ARG A 113 -18.85 -17.46 -1.49
CA ARG A 113 -18.34 -18.85 -1.63
C ARG A 113 -17.05 -19.07 -0.86
N VAL A 114 -16.37 -17.99 -0.56
CA VAL A 114 -15.08 -17.94 0.12
C VAL A 114 -15.27 -17.22 1.43
N ASP A 115 -14.47 -17.60 2.43
CA ASP A 115 -14.42 -16.93 3.72
C ASP A 115 -14.02 -15.44 3.55
N TYR A 116 -14.66 -14.55 4.31
CA TYR A 116 -14.40 -13.10 4.28
C TYR A 116 -12.95 -12.76 4.66
N LYS A 117 -12.23 -13.64 5.36
CA LYS A 117 -10.80 -13.48 5.68
C LYS A 117 -9.94 -13.28 4.43
N PHE A 118 -10.33 -13.86 3.29
CA PHE A 118 -9.63 -13.64 2.02
C PHE A 118 -9.82 -12.22 1.44
N ILE A 119 -10.74 -11.42 1.99
CA ILE A 119 -10.87 -9.97 1.75
C ILE A 119 -10.08 -9.21 2.81
N VAL A 120 -10.28 -9.54 4.09
CA VAL A 120 -9.72 -8.79 5.22
C VAL A 120 -8.20 -8.86 5.25
N ILE A 121 -7.59 -10.03 5.02
CA ILE A 121 -6.14 -10.19 5.13
C ILE A 121 -5.39 -9.39 4.06
N PRO A 122 -5.77 -9.42 2.76
CA PRO A 122 -5.14 -8.57 1.76
C PRO A 122 -5.40 -7.07 2.02
N LEU A 123 -6.60 -6.69 2.46
CA LEU A 123 -6.90 -5.32 2.84
C LEU A 123 -5.98 -4.84 3.98
N PHE A 124 -5.80 -5.66 5.00
CA PHE A 124 -4.95 -5.34 6.14
C PHE A 124 -3.48 -5.24 5.74
N LEU A 125 -2.97 -6.16 4.90
CA LEU A 125 -1.63 -6.07 4.33
C LEU A 125 -1.45 -4.78 3.51
N LYS A 126 -2.45 -4.40 2.72
CA LYS A 126 -2.46 -3.13 1.99
C LYS A 126 -2.37 -1.93 2.93
N CYS A 127 -3.16 -1.92 4.02
CA CYS A 127 -3.10 -0.86 5.02
C CYS A 127 -1.73 -0.75 5.69
N ILE A 128 -1.14 -1.88 6.11
CA ILE A 128 0.19 -1.91 6.72
C ILE A 128 1.24 -1.37 5.73
N SER A 129 1.21 -1.84 4.49
CA SER A 129 2.14 -1.40 3.46
C SER A 129 2.03 0.10 3.16
N ASP A 130 0.81 0.62 3.02
CA ASP A 130 0.60 2.04 2.74
C ASP A 130 1.01 2.92 3.93
N LYS A 131 0.74 2.46 5.16
CA LYS A 131 1.20 3.14 6.38
C LYS A 131 2.72 3.17 6.46
N TRP A 132 3.39 2.06 6.18
CA TRP A 132 4.85 1.99 6.19
C TRP A 132 5.47 2.98 5.19
N GLU A 133 4.91 3.10 3.98
CA GLU A 133 5.35 4.08 2.99
C GLU A 133 5.17 5.52 3.48
N ASP A 134 4.07 5.83 4.17
CA ASP A 134 3.83 7.15 4.73
C ASP A 134 4.75 7.49 5.92
N GLU A 135 4.96 6.53 6.82
CA GLU A 135 5.95 6.63 7.90
C GLU A 135 7.35 6.89 7.35
N THR A 136 7.73 6.17 6.28
CA THR A 136 9.00 6.39 5.58
C THR A 136 9.11 7.80 5.01
N LYS A 137 8.05 8.31 4.36
CA LYS A 137 8.04 9.69 3.85
C LYS A 137 8.19 10.71 4.98
N THR A 138 7.51 10.49 6.09
CA THR A 138 7.56 11.39 7.25
C THR A 138 8.95 11.40 7.87
N ALA A 139 9.52 10.23 8.16
CA ALA A 139 10.87 10.10 8.70
C ALA A 139 11.93 10.68 7.75
N TYR A 140 11.76 10.51 6.44
CA TYR A 140 12.63 11.11 5.43
C TYR A 140 12.61 12.65 5.49
N ARG A 141 11.41 13.25 5.56
CA ARG A 141 11.27 14.70 5.68
C ARG A 141 11.88 15.24 6.97
N GLU A 142 11.76 14.50 8.06
CA GLU A 142 12.35 14.88 9.35
C GLU A 142 13.89 14.80 9.30
N ALA A 143 14.44 13.71 8.77
CA ALA A 143 15.89 13.57 8.62
C ALA A 143 16.50 14.66 7.72
N LEU A 144 15.84 15.05 6.63
CA LEU A 144 16.29 16.18 5.81
C LEU A 144 16.29 17.51 6.59
N LYS A 145 15.29 17.75 7.45
CA LYS A 145 15.25 18.95 8.32
C LYS A 145 16.36 18.95 9.36
N ASP A 146 16.76 17.77 9.81
CA ASP A 146 17.87 17.58 10.74
C ASP A 146 19.26 17.70 10.08
N GLY A 147 19.30 18.00 8.78
CA GLY A 147 20.52 18.30 8.03
C GLY A 147 21.21 17.08 7.42
N PHE A 148 20.55 15.92 7.39
CA PHE A 148 21.05 14.75 6.69
C PHE A 148 21.08 14.99 5.17
N THR A 149 22.05 14.40 4.49
CA THR A 149 22.01 14.34 3.02
C THR A 149 20.85 13.46 2.55
N GLU A 150 20.46 13.58 1.28
CA GLU A 150 19.36 12.74 0.74
C GLU A 150 19.63 11.24 0.93
N GLU A 151 20.86 10.79 0.70
CA GLU A 151 21.23 9.38 0.83
C GLU A 151 21.09 8.90 2.28
N GLU A 152 21.60 9.68 3.23
CA GLU A 152 21.54 9.36 4.66
C GLU A 152 20.11 9.45 5.19
N ALA A 153 19.35 10.50 4.85
CA ALA A 153 17.96 10.69 5.27
C ALA A 153 17.09 9.50 4.87
N CYS A 154 17.36 8.96 3.69
CA CYS A 154 16.64 7.82 3.19
C CYS A 154 17.06 6.54 3.91
N ILE A 155 18.33 6.39 4.33
CA ILE A 155 18.77 5.23 5.13
C ILE A 155 18.13 5.31 6.52
N GLU A 156 18.11 6.51 7.09
CA GLU A 156 17.46 6.81 8.36
C GLU A 156 15.97 6.47 8.33
N ALA A 157 15.25 6.92 7.30
CA ALA A 157 13.81 6.75 7.17
C ALA A 157 13.30 5.32 7.13
N LYS A 158 14.17 4.34 6.81
CA LYS A 158 13.84 2.91 6.77
C LYS A 158 14.04 2.18 8.09
N LYS A 159 14.61 2.85 9.10
CA LYS A 159 14.90 2.19 10.37
C LYS A 159 13.61 1.84 11.08
N ALA A 160 13.57 0.64 11.65
CA ALA A 160 12.40 0.08 12.35
C ALA A 160 11.78 1.02 13.40
N MET A 161 12.56 1.91 14.03
CA MET A 161 12.06 2.86 15.04
C MET A 161 11.03 3.88 14.51
N TYR A 162 10.99 4.12 13.20
CA TYR A 162 10.01 5.01 12.57
C TYR A 162 8.75 4.29 12.11
N HIS A 163 8.73 2.96 12.20
CA HIS A 163 7.67 2.15 11.61
C HIS A 163 6.84 1.46 12.67
N SER A 164 5.52 1.41 12.46
CA SER A 164 4.61 0.69 13.36
C SER A 164 4.77 -0.82 13.27
N PHE A 165 5.25 -1.33 12.13
CA PHE A 165 5.41 -2.74 11.84
C PHE A 165 6.77 -2.99 11.19
N ASP A 166 7.43 -4.10 11.56
CA ASP A 166 8.61 -4.59 10.86
C ASP A 166 8.16 -5.28 9.55
N LEU A 167 8.14 -4.50 8.48
CA LEU A 167 7.75 -4.92 7.14
C LEU A 167 8.95 -4.83 6.19
N PRO A 168 9.48 -5.97 5.71
CA PRO A 168 10.48 -5.99 4.65
C PRO A 168 9.96 -5.36 3.36
N GLU A 169 10.81 -4.61 2.66
CA GLU A 169 10.42 -3.86 1.46
C GLU A 169 9.92 -4.77 0.34
N GLU A 170 10.48 -5.97 0.18
CA GLU A 170 10.00 -6.94 -0.80
C GLU A 170 8.51 -7.32 -0.61
N TYR A 171 7.97 -7.10 0.59
CA TYR A 171 6.58 -7.36 0.96
C TYR A 171 5.70 -6.11 0.98
N LEU A 172 6.23 -4.95 0.54
CA LEU A 172 5.37 -3.82 0.20
C LEU A 172 4.37 -4.26 -0.87
N TRP A 173 3.15 -3.75 -0.75
CA TRP A 173 2.01 -4.11 -1.59
C TRP A 173 2.36 -4.06 -3.07
N ASP A 174 2.97 -2.95 -3.50
CA ASP A 174 3.37 -2.72 -4.89
C ASP A 174 4.49 -3.67 -5.35
N ASN A 175 5.31 -4.18 -4.43
CA ASN A 175 6.35 -5.16 -4.71
C ASN A 175 5.77 -6.58 -4.85
N ILE A 176 4.82 -6.95 -3.98
CA ILE A 176 4.12 -8.24 -4.05
C ILE A 176 3.35 -8.38 -5.37
N ARG A 177 2.64 -7.33 -5.81
CA ARG A 177 1.82 -7.39 -7.03
C ARG A 177 2.60 -7.31 -8.35
N LYS A 178 3.93 -7.16 -8.33
CA LYS A 178 4.74 -7.05 -9.56
C LYS A 178 4.71 -8.32 -10.39
N ASP A 179 4.70 -9.48 -9.73
CA ASP A 179 4.64 -10.78 -10.37
C ASP A 179 3.28 -11.44 -10.10
N THR A 180 2.42 -11.43 -11.13
CA THR A 180 1.09 -12.03 -11.04
C THR A 180 1.11 -13.55 -11.08
N GLU A 181 2.18 -14.17 -11.57
CA GLU A 181 2.29 -15.63 -11.68
C GLU A 181 2.59 -16.26 -10.32
N THR A 182 3.46 -15.63 -9.53
CA THR A 182 3.87 -16.10 -8.19
C THR A 182 3.14 -15.39 -7.05
N LEU A 183 2.02 -14.72 -7.37
CA LEU A 183 1.25 -13.91 -6.43
C LEU A 183 0.81 -14.71 -5.18
N PRO A 184 0.23 -15.92 -5.29
CA PRO A 184 -0.22 -16.67 -4.11
C PRO A 184 0.92 -17.11 -3.20
N GLU A 185 2.05 -17.56 -3.78
CA GLU A 185 3.25 -17.95 -3.06
C GLU A 185 3.88 -16.76 -2.36
N THR A 186 3.96 -15.62 -3.05
CA THR A 186 4.52 -14.39 -2.51
C THR A 186 3.66 -13.84 -1.38
N PHE A 187 2.32 -13.82 -1.52
CA PHE A 187 1.40 -13.46 -0.43
C PHE A 187 1.58 -14.37 0.79
N SER A 188 1.58 -15.69 0.59
CA SER A 188 1.69 -16.64 1.72
C SER A 188 3.05 -16.54 2.42
N ARG A 189 4.12 -16.30 1.66
CA ARG A 189 5.47 -16.06 2.21
C ARG A 189 5.53 -14.75 2.98
N ALA A 190 4.98 -13.67 2.41
CA ALA A 190 4.93 -12.36 3.05
C ALA A 190 4.22 -12.44 4.41
N LEU A 191 3.02 -13.02 4.46
CA LEU A 191 2.24 -13.14 5.70
C LEU A 191 2.99 -13.91 6.79
N LYS A 192 3.69 -15.00 6.45
CA LYS A 192 4.49 -15.78 7.39
C LYS A 192 5.70 -15.03 7.93
N ASP A 193 6.43 -14.32 7.06
CA ASP A 193 7.60 -13.56 7.49
C ASP A 193 7.20 -12.35 8.35
N ILE A 194 6.16 -11.62 7.92
CA ILE A 194 5.62 -10.49 8.70
C ILE A 194 5.10 -10.97 10.06
N ALA A 195 4.39 -12.10 10.12
CA ALA A 195 3.96 -12.71 11.40
C ALA A 195 5.12 -13.10 12.31
N THR A 196 6.26 -13.51 11.74
CA THR A 196 7.46 -13.89 12.51
C THR A 196 8.13 -12.65 13.13
N ARG A 197 8.10 -11.54 12.42
CA ARG A 197 8.66 -10.25 12.83
C ARG A 197 7.76 -9.44 13.76
N ASN A 198 6.45 -9.65 13.64
CA ASN A 198 5.39 -8.94 14.38
C ASN A 198 4.52 -10.00 15.08
N PRO A 199 4.95 -10.54 16.25
CA PRO A 199 4.30 -11.68 16.90
C PRO A 199 2.81 -11.48 17.19
N GLU A 200 2.37 -10.24 17.41
CA GLU A 200 0.97 -9.85 17.61
C GLU A 200 0.08 -10.09 16.39
N LEU A 201 0.66 -10.19 15.19
CA LEU A 201 -0.07 -10.46 13.95
C LEU A 201 -0.16 -11.95 13.61
N LYS A 202 0.58 -12.81 14.33
CA LYS A 202 0.72 -14.23 14.00
C LYS A 202 -0.62 -14.96 13.92
N ASP A 203 -1.44 -14.84 14.96
CA ASP A 203 -2.74 -15.52 15.02
C ASP A 203 -3.72 -15.01 13.95
N VAL A 204 -3.54 -13.78 13.49
CA VAL A 204 -4.35 -13.18 12.41
C VAL A 204 -3.92 -13.73 11.06
N PHE A 205 -2.62 -13.76 10.76
CA PHE A 205 -2.09 -14.20 9.47
C PHE A 205 -2.13 -15.71 9.27
N ASP A 206 -2.01 -16.51 10.34
CA ASP A 206 -2.11 -17.97 10.26
C ASP A 206 -3.55 -18.45 9.94
N THR A 207 -4.55 -17.55 9.93
CA THR A 207 -5.93 -17.92 9.59
C THR A 207 -6.18 -18.20 8.11
N VAL A 208 -5.25 -17.85 7.22
CA VAL A 208 -5.37 -18.01 5.77
C VAL A 208 -4.12 -18.62 5.15
N ASP A 209 -4.31 -19.42 4.10
CA ASP A 209 -3.23 -19.93 3.26
C ASP A 209 -3.60 -19.69 1.79
N PHE A 210 -2.92 -18.73 1.15
CA PHE A 210 -3.23 -18.35 -0.22
C PHE A 210 -2.79 -19.42 -1.22
N VAL A 211 -1.70 -20.17 -0.98
CA VAL A 211 -1.30 -21.28 -1.86
C VAL A 211 -2.34 -22.38 -1.86
N GLN A 212 -2.86 -22.73 -0.67
CA GLN A 212 -3.93 -23.72 -0.54
C GLN A 212 -5.23 -23.21 -1.16
N PHE A 213 -5.57 -21.94 -0.93
CA PHE A 213 -6.76 -21.32 -1.50
C PHE A 213 -6.73 -21.30 -3.02
N THR A 214 -5.59 -20.97 -3.65
CA THR A 214 -5.46 -20.82 -5.10
C THR A 214 -5.15 -22.12 -5.84
N LYS A 215 -5.40 -23.29 -5.24
CA LYS A 215 -5.28 -24.59 -5.92
C LYS A 215 -6.16 -24.74 -7.16
N ASN A 216 -7.26 -24.00 -7.20
CA ASN A 216 -8.14 -23.95 -8.37
C ASN A 216 -8.01 -22.59 -9.08
N ARG A 217 -8.29 -22.60 -10.39
CA ARG A 217 -8.13 -21.42 -11.26
C ARG A 217 -9.10 -20.28 -10.91
N GLU A 218 -10.28 -20.60 -10.36
CA GLU A 218 -11.26 -19.58 -9.92
C GLU A 218 -10.69 -18.75 -8.77
N ASN A 219 -10.06 -19.38 -7.79
CA ASN A 219 -9.49 -18.72 -6.62
C ASN A 219 -8.21 -17.93 -6.94
N VAL A 220 -7.40 -18.39 -7.90
CA VAL A 220 -6.29 -17.58 -8.45
C VAL A 220 -6.82 -16.25 -9.00
N GLU A 221 -7.90 -16.33 -9.78
CA GLU A 221 -8.51 -15.17 -10.40
C GLU A 221 -9.19 -14.25 -9.36
N ILE A 222 -9.80 -14.82 -8.32
CA ILE A 222 -10.32 -14.07 -7.18
C ILE A 222 -9.21 -13.26 -6.50
N LEU A 223 -8.08 -13.90 -6.14
CA LEU A 223 -6.96 -13.21 -5.50
C LEU A 223 -6.45 -12.06 -6.38
N ARG A 224 -6.29 -12.32 -7.68
CA ARG A 224 -5.85 -11.30 -8.64
C ARG A 224 -6.81 -10.11 -8.69
N GLN A 225 -8.12 -10.36 -8.76
CA GLN A 225 -9.13 -9.30 -8.78
C GLN A 225 -9.17 -8.52 -7.47
N LEU A 226 -9.02 -9.17 -6.32
CA LEU A 226 -8.95 -8.50 -5.01
C LEU A 226 -7.71 -7.60 -4.92
N VAL A 227 -6.55 -8.09 -5.35
CA VAL A 227 -5.31 -7.30 -5.35
C VAL A 227 -5.44 -6.09 -6.28
N GLU A 228 -5.98 -6.25 -7.48
CA GLU A 228 -6.22 -5.11 -8.37
C GLU A 228 -7.22 -4.11 -7.77
N LEU A 229 -8.32 -4.60 -7.19
CA LEU A 229 -9.34 -3.77 -6.56
C LEU A 229 -8.77 -2.92 -5.42
N PHE A 230 -8.01 -3.50 -4.49
CA PHE A 230 -7.41 -2.77 -3.37
C PHE A 230 -6.27 -1.84 -3.79
N SER A 231 -5.81 -1.95 -5.04
CA SER A 231 -4.79 -1.06 -5.59
C SER A 231 -5.36 0.17 -6.28
N GLU A 232 -6.68 0.25 -6.45
CA GLU A 232 -7.33 1.42 -7.08
C GLU A 232 -7.18 2.70 -6.23
N LYS A 233 -6.93 2.54 -4.93
CA LYS A 233 -6.78 3.64 -3.97
C LYS A 233 -5.62 3.35 -3.02
N LYS A 234 -4.94 4.41 -2.60
CA LYS A 234 -4.08 4.36 -1.41
C LYS A 234 -4.98 4.35 -0.17
N LEU A 235 -4.63 3.51 0.79
CA LEU A 235 -5.27 3.43 2.11
C LEU A 235 -4.42 4.18 3.15
N THR A 236 -3.65 5.17 2.70
CA THR A 236 -2.94 6.13 3.57
C THR A 236 -3.98 7.01 4.27
N HIS A 237 -3.80 7.25 5.57
CA HIS A 237 -4.67 8.10 6.39
C HIS A 237 -6.14 7.68 6.51
N VAL A 238 -6.47 6.41 6.27
CA VAL A 238 -7.80 5.91 6.65
C VAL A 238 -7.88 5.91 8.17
N SER A 239 -8.83 6.65 8.73
CA SER A 239 -9.00 6.66 10.18
C SER A 239 -9.27 5.24 10.69
N PRO A 240 -8.76 4.87 11.89
CA PRO A 240 -9.03 3.58 12.51
C PRO A 240 -10.53 3.25 12.56
N ASP A 241 -11.36 4.29 12.68
CA ASP A 241 -12.82 4.23 12.72
C ASP A 241 -13.41 3.75 11.40
N ILE A 242 -12.94 4.31 10.28
CA ILE A 242 -13.39 3.90 8.95
C ILE A 242 -12.97 2.46 8.65
N LEU A 243 -11.77 2.05 9.06
CA LEU A 243 -11.31 0.65 8.93
C LEU A 243 -12.10 -0.31 9.84
N GLY A 244 -12.42 0.12 11.07
CA GLY A 244 -13.25 -0.64 12.01
C GLY A 244 -14.67 -0.85 11.48
N ASP A 245 -15.30 0.22 10.98
CA ASP A 245 -16.63 0.15 10.38
C ASP A 245 -16.65 -0.73 9.12
N ALA A 246 -15.58 -0.67 8.32
CA ALA A 246 -15.38 -1.54 7.17
C ALA A 246 -15.27 -3.03 7.56
N TYR A 247 -14.53 -3.33 8.64
CA TYR A 247 -14.44 -4.67 9.19
C TYR A 247 -15.78 -5.17 9.74
N GLU A 248 -16.48 -4.34 10.51
CA GLU A 248 -17.82 -4.64 11.02
C GLU A 248 -18.82 -4.88 9.89
N TRP A 249 -18.78 -4.09 8.83
CA TRP A 249 -19.60 -4.29 7.65
C TRP A 249 -19.33 -5.66 7.01
N LEU A 250 -18.06 -6.07 6.88
CA LEU A 250 -17.72 -7.40 6.36
C LEU A 250 -18.26 -8.51 7.26
N LEU A 251 -18.06 -8.41 8.58
CA LEU A 251 -18.61 -9.38 9.52
C LEU A 251 -20.14 -9.48 9.37
N GLN A 252 -20.83 -8.35 9.32
CA GLN A 252 -22.28 -8.31 9.15
C GLN A 252 -22.73 -8.86 7.80
N TYR A 253 -22.00 -8.58 6.71
CA TYR A 253 -22.34 -9.02 5.37
C TYR A 253 -22.26 -10.55 5.25
N PHE A 254 -21.18 -11.15 5.78
CA PHE A 254 -20.92 -12.59 5.69
C PHE A 254 -21.52 -13.41 6.86
N ALA A 255 -22.00 -12.77 7.93
CA ALA A 255 -22.65 -13.47 9.04
C ALA A 255 -23.93 -14.21 8.58
N PRO A 256 -24.17 -15.45 9.05
CA PRO A 256 -25.47 -16.11 8.94
C PRO A 256 -26.57 -15.24 9.55
N GLN A 257 -27.79 -15.28 9.00
CA GLN A 257 -28.90 -14.43 9.50
C GLN A 257 -29.13 -14.53 11.02
N LYS A 258 -29.03 -15.74 11.60
CA LYS A 258 -29.15 -15.96 13.06
C LYS A 258 -28.02 -15.33 13.87
N ALA A 259 -26.80 -15.25 13.32
CA ALA A 259 -25.64 -14.68 14.01
C ALA A 259 -25.65 -13.12 14.01
N LYS A 260 -26.55 -12.51 13.23
CA LYS A 260 -26.75 -11.05 13.19
C LYS A 260 -27.58 -10.52 14.37
N GLU A 261 -28.06 -11.39 15.26
CA GLU A 261 -28.94 -11.06 16.40
C GLU A 261 -28.18 -10.71 17.70
N GLY A 262 -26.88 -10.39 17.63
CA GLY A 262 -26.10 -9.86 18.77
C GLY A 262 -24.84 -10.63 19.12
N GLU A 263 -24.69 -11.88 18.65
CA GLU A 263 -23.50 -12.71 18.95
C GLU A 263 -22.23 -12.27 18.21
N VAL A 264 -22.38 -11.67 17.02
CA VAL A 264 -21.23 -11.24 16.19
C VAL A 264 -21.07 -9.72 16.15
N TYR A 265 -22.17 -8.98 16.35
CA TYR A 265 -22.19 -7.54 16.18
C TYR A 265 -23.22 -6.89 17.11
N THR A 266 -22.81 -5.82 17.78
CA THR A 266 -23.69 -4.92 18.53
C THR A 266 -23.75 -3.56 17.80
N PRO A 267 -24.96 -3.01 17.53
CA PRO A 267 -25.09 -1.70 16.88
C PRO A 267 -24.32 -0.59 17.60
N ARG A 268 -23.72 0.32 16.84
CA ARG A 268 -22.88 1.42 17.37
C ARG A 268 -23.61 2.30 18.38
N GLU A 269 -24.88 2.58 18.12
CA GLU A 269 -25.72 3.41 18.99
C GLU A 269 -25.95 2.74 20.35
N VAL A 270 -26.06 1.41 20.37
CA VAL A 270 -26.19 0.63 21.61
C VAL A 270 -24.87 0.62 22.37
N ILE A 271 -23.75 0.44 21.66
CA ILE A 271 -22.41 0.49 22.28
C ILE A 271 -22.15 1.86 22.90
N GLN A 272 -22.41 2.95 22.17
CA GLN A 272 -22.23 4.32 22.66
C GLN A 272 -23.06 4.57 23.92
N LEU A 273 -24.36 4.21 23.88
CA LEU A 273 -25.23 4.35 25.04
C LEU A 273 -24.70 3.59 26.26
N LEU A 274 -24.23 2.35 26.08
CA LEU A 274 -23.68 1.55 27.19
C LEU A 274 -22.40 2.17 27.75
N VAL A 275 -21.49 2.63 26.89
CA VAL A 275 -20.24 3.28 27.33
C VAL A 275 -20.53 4.59 28.06
N GLU A 276 -21.47 5.41 27.57
CA GLU A 276 -21.89 6.65 28.23
C GLU A 276 -22.53 6.40 29.60
N ILE A 277 -23.31 5.32 29.75
CA ILE A 277 -23.90 4.93 31.03
C ILE A 277 -22.83 4.45 32.01
N LEU A 278 -21.84 3.69 31.52
CA LEU A 278 -20.78 3.12 32.36
C LEU A 278 -19.71 4.14 32.75
N GLU A 279 -19.48 5.17 31.94
CA GLU A 279 -18.53 6.28 32.17
C GLU A 279 -17.15 5.77 32.65
N PRO A 280 -16.45 4.90 31.89
CA PRO A 280 -15.15 4.37 32.30
C PRO A 280 -14.11 5.48 32.42
N ARG A 281 -13.20 5.37 33.40
CA ARG A 281 -12.20 6.40 33.71
C ARG A 281 -10.75 5.94 33.49
N PRO A 282 -9.79 6.87 33.28
CA PRO A 282 -8.39 6.53 33.21
C PRO A 282 -7.91 5.72 34.42
N GLY A 283 -7.27 4.58 34.17
CA GLY A 283 -6.77 3.67 35.21
C GLY A 283 -7.76 2.57 35.62
N GLU A 284 -9.00 2.59 35.13
CA GLU A 284 -9.96 1.50 35.34
C GLU A 284 -9.75 0.36 34.34
N SER A 285 -10.22 -0.83 34.71
CA SER A 285 -10.21 -2.01 33.84
C SER A 285 -11.60 -2.25 33.27
N VAL A 286 -11.70 -2.36 31.95
CA VAL A 286 -12.94 -2.69 31.23
C VAL A 286 -12.87 -4.15 30.78
N TYR A 287 -13.95 -4.91 31.03
CA TYR A 287 -14.03 -6.32 30.67
C TYR A 287 -15.34 -6.59 29.92
N ASP A 288 -15.23 -7.18 28.74
CA ASP A 288 -16.35 -7.69 27.96
C ASP A 288 -16.15 -9.21 27.76
N PRO A 289 -16.97 -10.06 28.41
CA PRO A 289 -16.82 -11.51 28.35
C PRO A 289 -17.24 -12.12 27.00
N ALA A 290 -17.88 -11.34 26.11
CA ALA A 290 -18.41 -11.80 24.83
C ALA A 290 -18.12 -10.77 23.72
N SER A 291 -16.89 -10.28 23.68
CA SER A 291 -16.54 -9.06 22.97
C SER A 291 -16.62 -9.12 21.44
N ALA A 292 -16.71 -10.30 20.82
CA ALA A 292 -16.85 -10.50 19.38
C ALA A 292 -15.93 -9.58 18.54
N SER A 293 -16.47 -8.56 17.87
CA SER A 293 -15.70 -7.58 17.07
C SER A 293 -14.88 -6.57 17.89
N ASN A 294 -14.91 -6.68 19.22
CA ASN A 294 -14.36 -5.75 20.21
C ASN A 294 -14.92 -4.32 20.13
N GLY A 295 -16.08 -4.12 19.48
CA GLY A 295 -16.67 -2.79 19.28
C GLY A 295 -16.89 -2.03 20.60
N MET A 296 -17.30 -2.72 21.66
CA MET A 296 -17.50 -2.12 22.98
C MET A 296 -16.18 -1.69 23.64
N LEU A 297 -15.16 -2.55 23.61
CA LEU A 297 -13.84 -2.25 24.17
C LEU A 297 -13.14 -1.10 23.43
N ILE A 298 -13.24 -1.07 22.10
CA ILE A 298 -12.71 0.01 21.27
C ILE A 298 -13.40 1.34 21.60
N THR A 299 -14.73 1.33 21.74
CA THR A 299 -15.50 2.55 22.05
C THR A 299 -15.23 3.04 23.48
N ALA A 300 -15.11 2.13 24.44
CA ALA A 300 -14.72 2.45 25.82
C ALA A 300 -13.33 3.09 25.87
N HIS A 301 -12.34 2.55 25.14
CA HIS A 301 -11.02 3.15 25.05
C HIS A 301 -11.06 4.58 24.48
N LYS A 302 -11.82 4.81 23.39
CA LYS A 302 -11.97 6.15 22.81
C LYS A 302 -12.58 7.15 23.80
N HIS A 303 -13.65 6.76 24.49
CA HIS A 303 -14.30 7.59 25.51
C HIS A 303 -13.34 8.06 26.61
N VAL A 304 -12.36 7.22 26.98
CA VAL A 304 -11.36 7.56 28.01
C VAL A 304 -10.24 8.46 27.47
N VAL A 305 -9.96 8.39 26.17
CA VAL A 305 -8.88 9.16 25.51
C VAL A 305 -9.33 10.57 25.10
N GLU A 306 -10.62 10.75 24.81
CA GLU A 306 -11.27 12.04 24.52
C GLU A 306 -11.40 12.94 25.76
#